data_AF-T0ZA27-F1
#
_entry.id   AF-T0ZA27-F1
#
_cell.length_a   1.000
_cell.length_b   1.000
_cell.length_c   1.000
_cell.angle_alpha   90.00
_cell.angle_beta   90.00
_cell.angle_gamma   90.00
#
_symmetry.space_group_name_H-M   'P 1'
#
loop_
_entity.id
_entity.type
_entity.pdbx_description
1 polymer ?
#
loop_
_entity_poly.entity_id
_entity_poly.type
_entity_poly.pdbx_seq_one_letter_code
_entity_poly.pdbx_strand_id
1 'polypeptide(L)'
;LMNRPNTMVLSGGVASLLKAAVGSQVRVNVATANHRVLWTVGGILQGSPPTGLGQDVLVSNSTLEAATTPAAAIEYGAMYVTTRSPAAANQVASQLRSQLPLATVSTVQQALNSDRQASQQLTQFLSVAGLAALLIGGIGIINTMQVSLARRRLEIAMLKTTGYRRRDLYLLFGLEAAL
;
A
#
# COMPACT_ATOMS: atom_id res chain seq x y z
N LEU A 1 -13.71 15.09 23.01
CA LEU A 1 -14.85 14.67 22.15
C LEU A 1 -15.38 13.28 22.50
N MET A 2 -14.55 12.32 22.97
CA MET A 2 -14.95 10.93 23.24
C MET A 2 -15.66 10.63 24.58
N ASN A 3 -15.92 11.62 25.43
CA ASN A 3 -16.47 11.39 26.77
C ASN A 3 -17.98 11.64 26.89
N ARG A 4 -18.70 11.78 25.76
CA ARG A 4 -20.16 11.91 25.77
C ARG A 4 -20.79 10.51 25.67
N PRO A 5 -21.72 10.15 26.57
CA PRO A 5 -22.41 8.86 26.47
C PRO A 5 -23.16 8.77 25.13
N ASN A 6 -23.19 7.57 24.53
CA ASN A 6 -23.85 7.27 23.26
C ASN A 6 -23.32 8.02 22.03
N THR A 7 -22.04 8.40 22.03
CA THR A 7 -21.38 8.99 20.87
C THR A 7 -20.42 8.03 20.18
N MET A 8 -20.42 8.09 18.86
CA MET A 8 -19.61 7.25 17.97
C MET A 8 -18.82 8.13 17.03
N VAL A 9 -17.59 7.74 16.73
CA VAL A 9 -16.75 8.37 15.71
C VAL A 9 -16.63 7.41 14.53
N LEU A 10 -17.01 7.87 13.35
CA LEU A 10 -16.97 7.08 12.12
C LEU A 10 -15.69 7.36 11.35
N SER A 11 -15.13 6.34 10.70
CA SER A 11 -14.14 6.55 9.65
C SER A 11 -14.78 7.21 8.42
N GLY A 12 -13.99 7.99 7.66
CA GLY A 12 -14.47 8.69 6.47
C GLY A 12 -15.12 7.77 5.42
N GLY A 13 -14.62 6.54 5.28
CA GLY A 13 -15.20 5.53 4.38
C GLY A 13 -16.60 5.08 4.80
N VAL A 14 -16.83 4.90 6.10
CA VAL A 14 -18.15 4.52 6.64
C VAL A 14 -19.13 5.69 6.63
N ALA A 15 -18.64 6.89 6.93
CA ALA A 15 -19.45 8.10 6.87
C ALA A 15 -19.98 8.38 5.45
N SER A 16 -19.15 8.17 4.41
CA SER A 16 -19.57 8.35 3.01
C SER A 16 -20.57 7.26 2.57
N LEU A 17 -20.35 6.00 2.96
CA LEU A 17 -21.27 4.90 2.68
C LEU A 17 -22.65 5.11 3.33
N LEU A 18 -22.67 5.55 4.60
CA LEU A 18 -23.90 5.80 5.35
C LEU A 18 -24.53 7.17 5.04
N LYS A 19 -23.88 8.02 4.23
CA LYS A 19 -24.22 9.44 4.03
C LYS A 19 -24.47 10.17 5.36
N ALA A 20 -23.75 9.78 6.40
CA ALA A 20 -23.95 10.27 7.76
C ALA A 20 -23.05 11.49 7.99
N ALA A 21 -23.64 12.55 8.55
CA ALA A 21 -22.92 13.75 8.96
C ALA A 21 -22.67 13.74 10.47
N VAL A 22 -21.79 14.63 10.95
CA VAL A 22 -21.65 14.86 12.40
C VAL A 22 -23.00 15.33 12.96
N GLY A 23 -23.49 14.63 13.98
CA GLY A 23 -24.81 14.84 14.57
C GLY A 23 -25.91 13.89 14.06
N SER A 24 -25.66 13.11 13.00
CA SER A 24 -26.62 12.09 12.55
C SER A 24 -26.75 10.96 13.55
N GLN A 25 -27.97 10.43 13.72
CA GLN A 25 -28.22 9.24 14.52
C GLN A 25 -28.18 7.99 13.63
N VAL A 26 -27.36 7.02 13.99
CA VAL A 26 -27.19 5.77 13.25
C VAL A 26 -27.59 4.61 14.16
N ARG A 27 -28.42 3.71 13.63
CA ARG A 27 -28.74 2.45 14.31
C ARG A 27 -27.62 1.46 14.04
N VAL A 28 -26.94 1.05 15.10
CA VAL A 28 -25.85 0.07 15.01
C VAL A 28 -26.32 -1.20 15.69
N ASN A 29 -26.12 -2.32 15.01
CA ASN A 29 -26.33 -3.62 15.62
C ASN A 29 -25.05 -4.02 16.35
N VAL A 30 -25.11 -4.14 17.67
CA VAL A 30 -23.98 -4.63 18.46
C VAL A 30 -24.08 -6.14 18.47
N ALA A 31 -23.24 -6.80 17.68
CA ALA A 31 -23.24 -8.26 17.51
C ALA A 31 -23.18 -9.00 18.87
N THR A 32 -22.48 -8.43 19.84
CA THR A 32 -22.28 -8.97 21.19
C THR A 32 -23.55 -9.00 22.05
N ALA A 33 -24.53 -8.12 21.78
CA ALA A 33 -25.75 -7.98 22.59
C ALA A 33 -27.04 -8.27 21.82
N ASN A 34 -26.95 -8.60 20.52
CA ASN A 34 -28.05 -8.90 19.61
C ASN A 34 -29.24 -7.91 19.69
N HIS A 35 -28.94 -6.64 19.97
CA HIS A 35 -29.90 -5.56 20.04
C HIS A 35 -29.40 -4.33 19.30
N ARG A 36 -30.34 -3.51 18.82
CA ARG A 36 -30.04 -2.30 18.04
C ARG A 36 -29.94 -1.12 18.99
N VAL A 37 -28.78 -0.48 19.01
CA VAL A 37 -28.54 0.72 19.81
C VAL A 37 -28.46 1.92 18.88
N LEU A 38 -29.07 3.03 19.30
CA LEU A 38 -29.04 4.29 18.57
C LEU A 38 -27.87 5.13 19.08
N TRP A 39 -26.90 5.37 18.22
CA TRP A 39 -25.72 6.16 18.56
C TRP A 39 -25.64 7.41 17.68
N THR A 40 -25.14 8.50 18.25
CA THR A 40 -24.98 9.77 17.54
C THR A 40 -23.56 9.92 17.04
N VAL A 41 -23.39 10.32 15.77
CA VAL A 41 -22.07 10.56 15.18
C VAL A 41 -21.46 11.82 15.79
N GLY A 42 -20.48 11.65 16.68
CA GLY A 42 -19.77 12.74 17.36
C GLY A 42 -18.61 13.33 16.55
N GLY A 43 -18.17 12.62 15.50
CA GLY A 43 -17.09 13.06 14.62
C GLY A 43 -16.83 12.08 13.47
N ILE A 44 -16.13 12.56 12.45
CA ILE A 44 -15.67 11.74 11.32
C ILE A 44 -14.15 11.86 11.26
N LEU A 45 -13.46 10.72 11.31
CA LEU A 45 -12.01 10.65 11.16
C LEU A 45 -11.63 10.65 9.69
N GLN A 46 -10.80 11.63 9.31
CA GLN A 46 -10.15 11.66 8.01
C GLN A 46 -8.83 10.90 8.12
N GLY A 47 -8.70 9.80 7.38
CA GLY A 47 -7.51 8.96 7.35
C GLY A 47 -7.82 7.46 7.42
N SER A 48 -6.81 6.64 7.15
CA SER A 48 -6.90 5.20 7.35
C SER A 48 -6.98 4.91 8.85
N PRO A 49 -8.02 4.22 9.32
CA PRO A 49 -8.14 3.91 10.72
C PRO A 49 -7.09 2.85 11.12
N PRO A 50 -6.84 2.64 12.42
CA PRO A 50 -5.72 1.81 12.90
C PRO A 50 -5.75 0.36 12.38
N THR A 51 -6.92 -0.17 12.05
CA THR A 51 -7.08 -1.52 11.48
C THR A 51 -6.71 -1.60 9.99
N GLY A 52 -6.59 -0.46 9.30
CA GLY A 52 -6.34 -0.39 7.85
C GLY A 52 -7.54 -0.76 6.99
N LEU A 53 -8.69 -1.17 7.56
CA LEU A 53 -9.83 -1.68 6.81
C LEU A 53 -10.76 -0.59 6.26
N GLY A 54 -10.49 0.69 6.56
CA GLY A 54 -11.28 1.83 6.07
C GLY A 54 -12.74 1.86 6.54
N GLN A 55 -13.17 0.85 7.31
CA GLN A 55 -14.52 0.66 7.82
C GLN A 55 -14.57 0.55 9.34
N ASP A 56 -13.84 1.43 10.01
CA ASP A 56 -13.80 1.43 11.47
C ASP A 56 -14.84 2.36 12.05
N VAL A 57 -15.33 1.91 13.19
CA VAL A 57 -16.29 2.57 14.03
C VAL A 57 -15.67 2.65 15.42
N LEU A 58 -15.33 3.85 15.88
CA LEU A 58 -14.72 4.06 17.18
C LEU A 58 -15.78 4.49 18.19
N VAL A 59 -15.79 3.79 19.32
CA VAL A 59 -16.73 4.03 20.42
C VAL A 59 -15.95 4.04 21.72
N SER A 60 -16.39 4.84 22.69
CA SER A 60 -15.81 4.82 24.04
C SER A 60 -16.05 3.45 24.70
N ASN A 61 -15.09 2.94 25.47
CA ASN A 61 -15.24 1.68 26.21
C ASN A 61 -16.49 1.70 27.10
N SER A 62 -16.79 2.83 27.76
CA SER A 62 -17.99 2.99 28.58
C SER A 62 -19.31 2.90 27.80
N THR A 63 -19.32 3.32 26.53
CA THR A 63 -20.50 3.21 25.66
C THR A 63 -20.66 1.81 25.11
N LEU A 64 -19.55 1.08 24.90
CA LEU A 64 -19.57 -0.33 24.54
C LEU A 64 -20.06 -1.20 25.71
N GLU A 65 -19.56 -0.96 26.92
CA GLU A 65 -20.01 -1.63 28.15
C GLU A 65 -21.49 -1.39 28.42
N ALA A 66 -21.97 -0.14 28.32
CA ALA A 66 -23.39 0.20 28.49
C ALA A 66 -24.30 -0.42 27.40
N ALA A 67 -23.75 -0.70 26.22
CA ALA A 67 -24.45 -1.34 25.12
C ALA A 67 -24.31 -2.87 25.11
N THR A 68 -23.51 -3.45 26.00
CA THR A 68 -23.27 -4.89 26.07
C THR A 68 -24.00 -5.48 27.29
N THR A 69 -24.60 -6.65 27.15
CA THR A 69 -25.21 -7.35 28.28
C THR A 69 -24.12 -7.87 29.23
N PRO A 70 -24.34 -7.88 30.57
CA PRO A 70 -23.34 -8.34 31.53
C PRO A 70 -22.84 -9.78 31.32
N ALA A 71 -23.58 -10.59 30.55
CA ALA A 71 -23.25 -11.97 30.22
C ALA A 71 -22.37 -12.12 28.98
N ALA A 72 -22.17 -11.07 28.18
CA ALA A 72 -21.37 -11.15 26.97
C ALA A 72 -19.95 -10.63 27.25
N ALA A 73 -18.97 -11.53 27.17
CA ALA A 73 -17.57 -11.19 27.39
C ALA A 73 -17.07 -10.23 26.29
N ILE A 74 -16.46 -9.12 26.69
CA ILE A 74 -15.78 -8.21 25.76
C ILE A 74 -14.40 -8.80 25.45
N GLU A 75 -14.21 -9.25 24.21
CA GLU A 75 -12.92 -9.71 23.72
C GLU A 75 -12.12 -8.54 23.13
N TYR A 76 -10.91 -8.31 23.64
CA TYR A 76 -10.00 -7.30 23.10
C TYR A 76 -9.09 -7.93 22.04
N GLY A 77 -9.35 -7.60 20.77
CA GLY A 77 -8.55 -8.13 19.65
C GLY A 77 -7.18 -7.46 19.47
N ALA A 78 -7.04 -6.20 19.88
CA ALA A 78 -5.77 -5.47 19.79
C ALA A 78 -5.68 -4.38 20.85
N MET A 79 -4.47 -4.16 21.38
CA MET A 79 -4.18 -3.09 22.32
C MET A 79 -3.10 -2.17 21.73
N TYR A 80 -3.44 -0.90 21.56
CA TYR A 80 -2.52 0.10 21.05
C TYR A 80 -1.87 0.85 22.21
N VAL A 81 -0.54 0.86 22.22
CA VAL A 81 0.25 1.55 23.25
C VAL A 81 1.05 2.66 22.59
N THR A 82 0.80 3.89 23.00
CA THR A 82 1.58 5.06 22.55
C THR A 82 2.77 5.28 23.47
N THR A 83 3.97 5.30 22.88
CA THR A 83 5.22 5.63 23.57
C THR A 83 5.77 6.97 23.10
N ARG A 84 6.56 7.64 23.96
CA ARG A 84 7.14 8.96 23.67
C ARG A 84 8.15 8.96 22.52
N SER A 85 8.82 7.82 22.27
CA SER A 85 9.79 7.68 21.18
C SER A 85 9.75 6.29 20.55
N PRO A 86 10.19 6.14 19.29
CA PRO A 86 10.31 4.83 18.63
C PRO A 86 11.32 3.90 19.31
N ALA A 87 12.39 4.44 19.89
CA ALA A 87 13.37 3.65 20.64
C ALA A 87 12.76 3.06 21.92
N ALA A 88 11.98 3.86 22.65
CA ALA A 88 11.22 3.39 23.80
C ALA A 88 10.17 2.35 23.38
N ALA A 89 9.54 2.50 22.21
CA ALA A 89 8.59 1.53 21.67
C ALA A 89 9.24 0.14 21.49
N ASN A 90 10.47 0.08 20.97
CA ASN A 90 11.19 -1.18 20.78
C ASN A 90 11.57 -1.84 22.10
N GLN A 91 12.01 -1.06 23.09
CA GLN A 91 12.32 -1.56 24.43
C GLN A 91 11.07 -2.12 25.13
N VAL A 92 9.99 -1.34 25.14
CA VAL A 92 8.70 -1.75 25.70
C VAL A 92 8.18 -2.99 24.97
N ALA A 93 8.22 -3.02 23.64
CA ALA A 93 7.80 -4.18 22.87
C ALA A 93 8.61 -5.44 23.21
N SER A 94 9.92 -5.33 23.42
CA SER A 94 10.76 -6.47 23.84
C SER A 94 10.37 -7.01 25.21
N GLN A 95 10.05 -6.12 26.16
CA GLN A 95 9.60 -6.49 27.49
C GLN A 95 8.22 -7.16 27.44
N LEU A 96 7.27 -6.59 26.68
CA LEU A 96 5.95 -7.20 26.53
C LEU A 96 6.02 -8.58 25.87
N ARG A 97 6.87 -8.80 24.85
CA ARG A 97 7.06 -10.13 24.24
C ARG A 97 7.54 -11.16 25.26
N SER A 98 8.40 -10.76 26.20
CA SER A 98 8.90 -11.67 27.23
C SER A 98 7.84 -12.01 28.29
N GLN A 99 6.96 -11.07 28.62
CA GLN A 99 5.93 -11.25 29.65
C GLN A 99 4.64 -11.87 29.10
N LEU A 100 4.37 -11.69 27.81
CA LEU A 100 3.16 -12.16 27.13
C LEU A 100 3.54 -12.96 25.87
N PRO A 101 4.08 -14.18 26.01
CA PRO A 101 4.54 -14.99 24.87
C PRO A 101 3.40 -15.43 23.93
N LEU A 102 2.15 -15.41 24.40
CA LEU A 102 0.95 -15.69 23.60
C LEU A 102 0.47 -14.48 22.78
N ALA A 103 1.01 -13.27 23.02
CA ALA A 103 0.57 -12.05 22.37
C ALA A 103 1.52 -11.63 21.24
N THR A 104 0.97 -11.36 20.06
CA THR A 104 1.72 -10.79 18.94
C THR A 104 1.95 -9.30 19.18
N VAL A 105 3.14 -8.95 19.68
CA VAL A 105 3.53 -7.55 19.84
C VAL A 105 4.26 -7.09 18.58
N SER A 106 3.75 -6.07 17.92
CA SER A 106 4.39 -5.40 16.77
C SER A 106 4.55 -3.92 17.03
N THR A 107 5.65 -3.34 16.59
CA THR A 107 5.86 -1.89 16.64
C THR A 107 5.52 -1.26 15.30
N VAL A 108 5.10 0.00 15.32
CA VAL A 108 4.81 0.76 14.11
C VAL A 108 6.03 0.83 13.19
N GLN A 109 7.24 0.97 13.75
CA GLN A 109 8.46 1.01 12.95
C GLN A 109 8.76 -0.33 12.26
N GLN A 110 8.49 -1.46 12.92
CA GLN A 110 8.65 -2.78 12.31
C GLN A 110 7.67 -2.96 11.14
N ALA A 111 6.39 -2.61 11.32
CA ALA A 111 5.41 -2.66 10.24
C ALA A 111 5.84 -1.80 9.04
N LEU A 112 6.21 -0.54 9.28
CA LEU A 112 6.68 0.37 8.22
C LEU A 112 7.96 -0.12 7.53
N ASN A 113 8.87 -0.75 8.26
CA ASN A 113 10.10 -1.28 7.67
C ASN A 113 9.81 -2.50 6.80
N SER A 114 8.92 -3.40 7.24
CA SER A 114 8.47 -4.53 6.43
C SER A 114 7.82 -4.08 5.13
N ASP A 115 6.94 -3.08 5.17
CA ASP A 115 6.29 -2.52 3.98
C ASP A 115 7.29 -1.87 3.01
N ARG A 116 8.25 -1.10 3.55
CA ARG A 116 9.34 -0.51 2.75
C ARG A 116 10.20 -1.58 2.12
N GLN A 117 10.55 -2.64 2.85
CA GLN A 117 11.39 -3.72 2.35
C GLN A 117 10.68 -4.49 1.24
N ALA A 118 9.39 -4.81 1.41
CA ALA A 118 8.59 -5.48 0.38
C ALA A 118 8.50 -4.62 -0.90
N SER A 119 8.25 -3.31 -0.73
CA SER A 119 8.19 -2.37 -1.84
C SER A 119 9.55 -2.25 -2.56
N GLN A 120 10.65 -2.16 -1.82
CA GLN A 120 12.00 -2.12 -2.38
C GLN A 120 12.34 -3.39 -3.16
N GLN A 121 11.99 -4.57 -2.63
CA GLN A 121 12.19 -5.85 -3.32
C GLN A 121 11.39 -5.90 -4.63
N LEU A 122 10.13 -5.46 -4.61
CA LEU A 122 9.31 -5.40 -5.82
C LEU A 122 9.91 -4.44 -6.86
N THR A 123 10.31 -3.24 -6.45
CA THR A 123 10.95 -2.27 -7.35
C THR A 123 12.25 -2.82 -7.92
N GLN A 124 13.07 -3.48 -7.11
CA GLN A 124 14.32 -4.08 -7.57
C GLN A 124 14.09 -5.21 -8.57
N PHE A 125 13.12 -6.08 -8.29
CA PHE A 125 12.71 -7.14 -9.21
C PHE A 125 12.24 -6.55 -10.55
N LEU A 126 11.33 -5.57 -10.51
CA LEU A 126 10.82 -4.91 -11.72
C LEU A 126 11.92 -4.17 -12.48
N SER A 127 12.90 -3.58 -11.79
CA SER A 127 14.03 -2.91 -12.41
C SER A 127 14.90 -3.91 -13.20
N VAL A 128 15.25 -5.04 -12.59
CA VAL A 128 16.04 -6.08 -13.26
C VAL A 128 15.25 -6.72 -14.40
N ALA A 129 13.96 -7.02 -14.19
CA ALA A 129 13.09 -7.54 -15.23
C ALA A 129 12.93 -6.56 -16.39
N GLY A 130 12.79 -5.26 -16.11
CA GLY A 130 12.72 -4.20 -17.11
C GLY A 130 14.00 -4.07 -17.93
N LEU A 131 15.17 -4.14 -17.29
CA LEU A 131 16.45 -4.15 -17.99
C LEU A 131 16.62 -5.40 -18.86
N ALA A 132 16.22 -6.58 -18.36
CA ALA A 132 16.23 -7.80 -19.14
C ALA A 132 15.29 -7.71 -20.36
N ALA A 133 14.09 -7.18 -20.17
CA ALA A 133 13.13 -6.95 -21.25
C ALA A 133 13.69 -5.96 -22.30
N LEU A 134 14.37 -4.90 -21.87
CA LEU A 134 15.04 -3.95 -22.75
C LEU A 134 16.13 -4.63 -23.59
N LEU A 135 16.95 -5.49 -22.98
CA LEU A 135 18.00 -6.24 -23.69
C LEU A 135 17.40 -7.19 -24.73
N ILE A 136 16.34 -7.93 -24.37
CA ILE A 136 15.64 -8.83 -25.29
C ILE A 136 15.04 -8.03 -26.46
N GLY A 137 14.40 -6.89 -26.17
CA GLY A 137 13.89 -5.97 -27.19
C GLY A 137 14.98 -5.47 -28.13
N GLY A 138 16.14 -5.09 -27.59
CA GLY A 138 17.31 -4.67 -28.36
C GLY A 138 17.82 -5.75 -29.31
N ILE A 139 17.90 -7.01 -28.86
CA ILE A 139 18.27 -8.15 -29.73
C ILE A 139 17.26 -8.30 -30.87
N GLY A 140 15.96 -8.14 -30.59
CA GLY A 140 14.91 -8.18 -31.61
C GLY A 140 15.06 -7.09 -32.68
N ILE A 141 15.42 -5.87 -32.26
CA ILE A 141 15.70 -4.75 -33.17
C ILE A 141 16.90 -5.08 -34.06
N ILE A 142 18.00 -5.58 -33.47
CA ILE A 142 19.20 -5.98 -34.22
C ILE A 142 18.86 -7.03 -35.28
N ASN A 143 18.07 -8.04 -34.93
CA ASN A 143 17.67 -9.09 -35.87
C ASN A 143 16.86 -8.52 -37.05
N THR A 144 15.91 -7.63 -36.75
CA THR A 144 15.10 -6.97 -37.79
C THR A 144 15.97 -6.10 -38.71
N MET A 145 16.92 -5.36 -38.12
CA MET A 145 17.85 -4.51 -38.86
C MET A 145 18.77 -5.33 -39.77
N GLN A 146 19.27 -6.49 -39.30
CA GLN A 146 20.05 -7.40 -40.14
C GLN A 146 19.28 -7.85 -41.39
N VAL A 147 18.00 -8.18 -41.24
CA VAL A 147 17.14 -8.56 -42.38
C VAL A 147 16.89 -7.38 -43.32
N SER A 148 16.66 -6.17 -42.78
CA SER A 148 16.49 -4.95 -43.59
C SER A 148 17.74 -4.61 -44.40
N LEU A 149 18.90 -4.62 -43.74
CA LEU A 149 20.21 -4.38 -44.38
C LEU A 149 20.54 -5.46 -45.41
N ALA A 150 20.12 -6.71 -45.18
CA ALA A 150 20.30 -7.78 -46.15
C ALA A 150 19.54 -7.50 -47.47
N ARG A 151 18.35 -6.88 -47.41
CA ARG A 151 17.58 -6.47 -48.59
C ARG A 151 18.21 -5.29 -49.32
N ARG A 152 18.84 -4.35 -48.59
CA ARG A 152 19.51 -3.15 -49.16
C ARG A 152 21.00 -3.35 -49.44
N ARG A 153 21.48 -4.60 -49.57
CA ARG A 153 22.91 -4.90 -49.81
C ARG A 153 23.48 -4.21 -51.04
N LEU A 154 22.69 -4.07 -52.12
CA LEU A 154 23.12 -3.40 -53.34
C LEU A 154 23.31 -1.90 -53.14
N GLU A 155 22.45 -1.24 -52.36
CA GLU A 155 22.60 0.18 -52.01
C GLU A 155 23.90 0.41 -51.21
N ILE A 156 24.19 -0.48 -50.25
CA ILE A 156 25.42 -0.43 -49.45
C ILE A 156 26.66 -0.62 -50.33
N ALA A 157 26.59 -1.51 -51.32
CA ALA A 157 27.67 -1.73 -52.28
C ALA A 157 27.92 -0.48 -53.13
N MET A 158 26.86 0.16 -53.64
CA MET A 158 26.96 1.41 -54.41
C MET A 158 27.61 2.54 -53.59
N LEU A 159 27.19 2.70 -52.33
CA LEU A 159 27.79 3.69 -51.41
C LEU A 159 29.27 3.40 -51.12
N LYS A 160 29.65 2.13 -50.95
CA LYS A 160 31.06 1.76 -50.79
C LYS A 160 31.89 2.07 -52.03
N THR A 161 31.35 1.84 -53.22
CA THR A 161 32.07 2.12 -54.48
C THR A 161 32.26 3.62 -54.72
N THR A 162 31.39 4.47 -54.18
CA THR A 162 31.52 5.94 -54.25
C THR A 162 32.41 6.52 -53.15
N GLY A 163 32.97 5.69 -52.27
CA GLY A 163 34.00 6.07 -51.30
C GLY A 163 33.54 6.21 -49.84
N TYR A 164 32.30 5.85 -49.50
CA TYR A 164 31.84 5.85 -48.11
C TYR A 164 32.62 4.85 -47.25
N ARG A 165 33.06 5.29 -46.06
CA ARG A 165 33.78 4.44 -45.11
C ARG A 165 32.79 3.63 -44.27
N ARG A 166 33.28 2.55 -43.65
CA ARG A 166 32.44 1.70 -42.77
C ARG A 166 31.78 2.49 -41.64
N ARG A 167 32.46 3.50 -41.09
CA ARG A 167 31.93 4.36 -40.01
C ARG A 167 30.76 5.21 -40.47
N ASP A 168 30.83 5.75 -41.69
CA ASP A 168 29.77 6.59 -42.25
C ASP A 168 28.49 5.77 -42.46
N LEU A 169 28.64 4.52 -42.91
CA LEU A 169 27.52 3.59 -43.04
C LEU A 169 26.93 3.18 -41.68
N TYR A 170 27.76 2.90 -40.66
CA TYR A 170 27.26 2.60 -39.32
C TYR A 170 26.53 3.79 -38.69
N LEU A 171 27.00 5.01 -38.90
CA LEU A 171 26.32 6.23 -38.45
C LEU A 171 24.99 6.45 -39.18
N LEU A 172 24.98 6.32 -40.52
CA LEU A 172 23.78 6.49 -41.32
C LEU A 172 22.67 5.50 -40.92
N PHE A 173 22.99 4.20 -40.88
CA PHE A 173 22.03 3.17 -40.52
C PHE A 173 21.69 3.17 -39.02
N GLY A 174 22.63 3.59 -38.16
CA GLY A 174 22.38 3.78 -36.73
C GLY A 174 21.40 4.92 -36.47
N LEU A 175 21.48 6.01 -37.23
CA LEU A 175 20.51 7.11 -37.19
C LEU A 175 19.17 6.70 -37.79
N GLU A 176 19.15 5.95 -38.90
CA GLU A 176 17.90 5.42 -39.49
C GLU A 176 17.17 4.48 -38.53
N ALA A 177 17.89 3.72 -37.71
CA ALA A 177 17.28 2.88 -36.68
C ALA A 177 16.81 3.65 -35.43
N ALA A 178 17.30 4.87 -35.22
CA ALA A 178 16.95 5.72 -34.08
C ALA A 178 15.81 6.71 -34.40
N LEU A 179 15.51 6.93 -35.68
CA LEU A 179 14.46 7.81 -36.20
C LEU A 179 13.16 7.03 -36.42
#